data_AF-A0A483T4G3-F1
#
_entry.id   AF-A0A483T4G3-F1
#
_cell.length_a   1.000
_cell.length_b   1.000
_cell.length_c   1.000
_cell.angle_alpha   90.00
_cell.angle_beta   90.00
_cell.angle_gamma   90.00
#
_symmetry.space_group_name_H-M   'P 1'
#
loop_
_entity.id
_entity.type
_entity.pdbx_description
1 polymer ?
#
loop_
_entity_poly.entity_id
_entity_poly.type
_entity_poly.pdbx_seq_one_letter_code
_entity_poly.pdbx_strand_id
1 'polypeptide(L)' 'MRKISFLFILLFFSLVPQVHADPSCEGRFVNPITDVCWRCIFPLSLGSVQVGKGDLPDTSNPGSPLQLCPA' A
#
# COMPACT_ATOMS: atom_id res chain seq x y z
N MET A 1 -17.41 -26.84 -28.13
CA MET A 1 -17.13 -25.42 -27.80
C MET A 1 -17.41 -25.08 -26.33
N ARG A 2 -18.59 -25.39 -25.77
CA ARG A 2 -18.92 -25.08 -24.35
C ARG A 2 -17.96 -25.70 -23.31
N LYS A 3 -17.52 -26.96 -23.49
CA LYS A 3 -16.58 -27.65 -22.59
C LYS A 3 -15.16 -27.05 -22.58
N ILE A 4 -14.69 -26.57 -23.74
CA ILE A 4 -13.36 -25.93 -23.89
C ILE A 4 -13.37 -24.57 -23.19
N SER A 5 -14.46 -23.81 -23.32
CA SER A 5 -14.62 -22.54 -22.60
C SER A 5 -14.57 -22.72 -21.08
N PHE A 6 -15.18 -23.79 -20.54
CA PHE A 6 -15.10 -24.08 -19.10
C PHE A 6 -13.68 -24.40 -18.64
N LEU A 7 -12.90 -25.12 -19.46
CA LEU A 7 -11.49 -25.44 -19.17
C LEU A 7 -10.61 -24.19 -19.09
N PHE A 8 -10.81 -23.23 -20.01
CA PHE A 8 -10.08 -21.96 -19.98
C PHE A 8 -10.42 -21.11 -18.76
N ILE A 9 -11.68 -21.09 -18.32
CA ILE A 9 -12.10 -20.36 -17.12
C ILE A 9 -11.46 -20.96 -15.88
N LEU A 10 -11.45 -22.30 -15.75
CA LEU A 10 -10.82 -22.97 -14.61
C LEU A 10 -9.30 -22.74 -14.57
N LEU A 11 -8.63 -22.77 -15.72
CA LEU A 11 -7.20 -22.49 -15.83
C LEU A 11 -6.87 -21.03 -15.43
N PHE A 12 -7.71 -20.07 -15.82
CA PHE A 12 -7.53 -18.67 -15.45
C PHE A 12 -7.69 -18.44 -13.94
N PHE A 13 -8.65 -19.10 -13.30
CA PHE A 13 -8.85 -19.03 -11.85
C PHE A 13 -7.73 -19.72 -11.03
N SER A 14 -6.92 -20.60 -11.61
CA SER A 14 -5.76 -21.18 -10.92
C SER A 14 -4.52 -20.28 -10.89
N LEU A 15 -4.51 -19.18 -11.66
CA LEU A 15 -3.36 -18.27 -11.77
C LEU A 15 -3.46 -17.02 -10.88
N VAL A 16 -4.54 -16.86 -10.11
CA VAL A 16 -4.66 -15.73 -9.20
C VAL A 16 -3.75 -15.92 -7.97
N PRO A 17 -2.82 -14.99 -7.70
CA PRO A 17 -2.01 -15.03 -6.49
C PRO A 17 -2.91 -14.86 -5.25
N GLN A 18 -2.62 -15.63 -4.20
CA GLN A 18 -3.33 -15.51 -2.93
C GLN A 18 -2.84 -14.24 -2.22
N VAL A 19 -3.76 -13.32 -1.93
CA VAL A 19 -3.47 -12.14 -1.11
C VAL A 19 -3.94 -12.45 0.30
N HIS A 20 -3.01 -12.50 1.24
CA HIS A 20 -3.33 -12.61 2.66
C HIS A 20 -3.47 -11.21 3.24
N ALA A 21 -4.51 -11.01 4.06
CA ALA A 21 -4.57 -9.83 4.91
C ALA A 21 -3.45 -9.95 5.96
N ASP A 22 -2.67 -8.89 6.10
CA ASP A 22 -1.65 -8.83 7.14
C ASP A 22 -2.35 -8.84 8.51
N PRO A 23 -2.10 -9.83 9.38
CA PRO A 23 -2.71 -9.90 10.70
C PRO A 23 -2.32 -8.72 11.61
N SER A 24 -1.28 -7.94 11.26
CA SER A 24 -0.92 -6.71 11.96
C SER A 24 -1.84 -5.52 11.65
N CYS A 25 -2.74 -5.64 10.67
CA CYS A 25 -3.72 -4.61 10.34
C CYS A 25 -4.92 -4.62 11.31
N GLU A 26 -4.73 -4.14 12.54
CA GLU A 26 -5.86 -3.71 13.39
C GLU A 26 -6.44 -2.39 12.86
N GLY A 27 -7.70 -2.41 12.42
CA GLY A 27 -8.32 -1.26 11.75
C GLY A 27 -9.08 -0.32 12.70
N ARG A 28 -8.44 0.77 13.14
CA ARG A 28 -9.18 2.03 13.42
C ARG A 28 -8.85 3.01 12.30
N PHE A 29 -9.86 3.40 11.53
CA PHE A 29 -9.67 4.43 10.50
C PHE A 29 -9.28 5.76 11.15
N VAL A 30 -8.16 6.34 10.70
CA VAL A 30 -7.61 7.58 11.26
C VAL A 30 -8.49 8.76 10.84
N ASN A 31 -8.94 9.58 11.78
CA ASN A 31 -9.62 10.83 11.43
C ASN A 31 -8.58 11.91 11.09
N PRO A 32 -8.49 12.38 9.83
CA PRO A 32 -7.50 13.37 9.43
C PRO A 32 -7.67 14.73 10.13
N ILE A 33 -8.81 15.00 10.76
CA ILE A 33 -9.04 16.29 11.43
C ILE A 33 -8.48 16.29 12.85
N THR A 34 -8.73 15.23 13.62
CA THR A 34 -8.43 15.20 15.06
C THR A 34 -7.22 14.36 15.42
N ASP A 35 -6.88 13.36 14.60
CA ASP A 35 -5.92 12.33 15.00
C ASP A 35 -4.52 12.56 14.41
N VAL A 36 -4.38 13.53 13.49
CA VAL A 36 -3.15 13.83 12.77
C VAL A 36 -2.72 15.26 13.05
N CYS A 37 -1.48 15.43 13.51
CA CYS A 37 -0.83 16.74 13.52
C CYS A 37 -0.25 17.03 12.14
N TRP A 38 -0.95 17.81 11.31
CA TRP A 38 -0.49 18.17 9.97
C TRP A 38 0.78 19.01 9.95
N ARG A 39 1.04 19.80 10.98
CA ARG A 39 2.34 20.49 11.10
C ARG A 39 3.47 19.50 11.35
N CYS A 40 3.19 18.42 12.07
CA CYS A 40 4.19 17.46 12.52
C CYS A 40 4.59 16.45 11.43
N ILE A 41 3.69 16.15 10.49
CA ILE A 41 3.96 15.21 9.40
C ILE A 41 4.79 15.81 8.26
N PHE A 42 4.99 17.14 8.25
CA PHE A 42 5.80 17.81 7.25
C PHE A 42 7.15 18.25 7.80
N PRO A 43 8.23 18.15 7.00
CA PRO A 43 8.28 17.75 5.59
C PRO A 43 8.00 16.26 5.38
N LEU A 44 7.44 15.94 4.21
CA LEU A 44 7.08 14.58 3.83
C LEU A 44 7.67 14.27 2.47
N SER A 45 8.46 13.20 2.42
CA SER A 45 8.94 12.58 1.19
C SER A 45 8.26 11.22 1.01
N LEU A 46 8.17 10.76 -0.24
CA LEU A 46 7.74 9.42 -0.60
C LEU A 46 8.72 8.89 -1.65
N GLY A 47 9.45 7.82 -1.31
CA GLY A 47 10.59 7.45 -2.16
C GLY A 47 11.68 8.53 -2.11
N SER A 48 12.30 8.77 -3.26
CA SER A 48 13.24 9.89 -3.47
C SER A 48 12.57 11.24 -3.77
N VAL A 49 11.25 11.38 -3.61
CA VAL A 49 10.50 12.59 -4.01
C VAL A 49 9.98 13.33 -2.78
N GLN A 50 10.30 14.62 -2.66
CA GLN A 50 9.70 15.50 -1.66
C GLN A 50 8.29 15.89 -2.09
N VAL A 51 7.28 15.51 -1.31
CA VAL A 51 5.86 15.81 -1.62
C VAL A 51 5.29 16.95 -0.77
N GLY A 52 5.95 17.30 0.34
CA GLY A 52 5.60 18.46 1.15
C GLY A 52 6.79 19.03 1.90
N LYS A 53 6.80 20.36 2.07
CA LYS A 53 7.82 21.09 2.82
C LYS A 53 7.35 21.34 4.25
N GLY A 54 8.29 21.48 5.17
CA GLY A 54 8.04 21.83 6.57
C GLY A 54 9.35 22.13 7.29
N ASP A 55 9.24 22.56 8.54
CA ASP A 55 10.37 23.03 9.35
C ASP A 55 10.92 21.95 10.30
N LEU A 56 10.30 20.76 10.31
CA LEU A 56 10.69 19.62 11.13
C LEU A 56 11.59 18.66 10.33
N PRO A 57 12.20 17.63 10.95
CA PRO A 57 12.92 16.60 10.21
C PRO A 57 11.96 15.61 9.54
N ASP A 58 12.33 15.15 8.34
CA ASP A 58 11.70 13.99 7.69
C ASP A 58 12.35 12.69 8.19
N THR A 59 11.63 11.58 8.08
CA THR A 59 12.17 10.24 8.32
C THR A 59 12.95 9.74 7.10
N SER A 60 13.91 8.82 7.30
CA SER A 60 14.58 8.16 6.18
C SER A 60 13.58 7.32 5.39
N ASN A 61 13.33 7.70 4.15
CA ASN A 61 12.49 6.98 3.21
C ASN A 61 13.34 6.05 2.32
N PRO A 62 12.89 4.83 1.99
CA PRO A 62 13.46 4.07 0.87
C PRO A 62 13.44 4.90 -0.42
N GLY A 63 14.29 4.57 -1.40
CA GLY A 63 14.31 5.30 -2.68
C GLY A 63 13.06 5.10 -3.55
N SER A 64 12.33 3.99 -3.33
CA SER A 64 11.08 3.67 -4.03
C SER A 64 9.89 3.85 -3.08
N PRO A 65 8.81 4.54 -3.51
CA PRO A 65 7.57 4.62 -2.74
C PRO A 65 6.75 3.32 -2.79
N LEU A 66 7.08 2.42 -3.73
CA LEU A 66 6.48 1.09 -3.83
C LEU A 66 7.35 0.09 -3.09
N GLN A 67 6.77 -0.55 -2.07
CA GLN A 67 7.37 -1.69 -1.39
C GLN A 67 6.53 -2.94 -1.68
N LEU A 68 7.20 -4.03 -2.03
CA LEU A 68 6.58 -5.34 -2.21
C LEU A 68 6.74 -6.12 -0.91
N CYS A 69 5.63 -6.51 -0.29
CA CYS A 69 5.67 -7.40 0.86
C CYS A 69 6.10 -8.80 0.41
N PRO A 70 6.91 -9.53 1.20
CA PRO A 70 7.16 -10.94 0.96
C PRO A 70 5.84 -11.74 1.03
N ALA A 71 5.78 -12.82 0.27
CA ALA A 71 4.67 -13.78 0.28
C ALA A 71 4.72 -14.68 1.52
#